data_AF-A0A538M061-F1
#
_entry.id   AF-A0A538M061-F1
#
_cell.length_a   1.000
_cell.length_b   1.000
_cell.length_c   1.000
_cell.angle_alpha   90.00
_cell.angle_beta   90.00
_cell.angle_gamma   90.00
#
_symmetry.space_group_name_H-M   'P 1'
#
loop_
_entity.id
_entity.type
_entity.pdbx_description
1 polymer ?
#
loop_
_entity_poly.entity_id
_entity_poly.type
_entity_poly.pdbx_seq_one_letter_code
_entity_poly.pdbx_strand_id
1 'polypeptide(L)'
;MTRPEDRRQLDPGDFRRERAYLADHCFATVPASGESRSKMVDQEAWESMMDLPTDVLLRTTESLGDMVSDMHDQWSGWIEVWPDEPAKAPFMFDATLDAADEFAAGPFIAACGWYRPAYAALRNALEGMTVAAGFAVRGDSTALAEWRAGTREAKFGNALDFLQADQRLSQIDARLGGDGLFRRKPPGILEEAYAHLCNYAHSRPGYTNVDAWQGSNGPVFIPKVFIQFWTDFCDTVALSYVLLAVGWSGATPPEAARPLFGWADQRWHGLGSAIESEFFPK
;
A
#
# COMPACT_ATOMS: atom_id res chain seq x y z
N MET A 1 -0.44 -14.05 19.33
CA MET A 1 0.83 -14.09 20.09
C MET A 1 0.81 -12.88 21.02
N THR A 2 0.89 -13.01 22.33
CA THR A 2 2.19 -13.04 23.00
C THR A 2 2.07 -13.81 24.32
N ARG A 3 2.63 -15.01 24.35
CA ARG A 3 2.82 -15.74 25.60
C ARG A 3 4.00 -15.13 26.36
N PRO A 4 4.17 -15.37 27.67
CA PRO A 4 5.28 -14.82 28.44
C PRO A 4 6.66 -15.09 27.81
N GLU A 5 6.83 -16.24 27.15
CA GLU A 5 8.06 -16.61 26.44
C GLU A 5 8.38 -15.69 25.25
N ASP A 6 7.38 -15.05 24.64
CA ASP A 6 7.56 -14.18 23.47
C ASP A 6 8.15 -12.81 23.85
N ARG A 7 8.37 -12.54 25.14
CA ARG A 7 8.82 -11.23 25.65
C ARG A 7 10.17 -11.32 26.34
N ARG A 8 11.07 -10.44 25.95
CA ARG A 8 12.30 -10.14 26.68
C ARG A 8 12.00 -9.07 27.74
N GLN A 9 12.27 -9.41 29.00
CA GLN A 9 12.07 -8.48 30.10
C GLN A 9 13.07 -7.33 30.04
N LEU A 10 12.55 -6.12 30.26
CA LEU A 10 13.33 -4.91 30.44
C LEU A 10 13.58 -4.63 31.92
N ASP A 11 14.64 -3.88 32.21
CA ASP A 11 14.95 -3.44 33.57
C ASP A 11 13.74 -2.71 34.17
N PRO A 12 13.42 -2.90 35.47
CA PRO A 12 12.27 -2.25 36.09
C PRO A 12 12.24 -0.72 35.99
N GLY A 13 13.40 -0.08 35.82
CA GLY A 13 13.53 1.37 35.63
C GLY A 13 13.50 1.85 34.17
N ASP A 14 13.38 0.96 33.18
CA ASP A 14 13.21 1.35 31.78
C ASP A 14 11.75 1.73 31.53
N PHE A 15 11.47 3.01 31.28
CA PHE A 15 10.11 3.53 31.04
C PHE A 15 9.43 2.91 29.81
N ARG A 16 10.17 2.19 28.94
CA ARG A 16 9.62 1.46 27.78
C ARG A 16 9.17 0.04 28.13
N ARG A 17 9.39 -0.40 29.37
CA ARG A 17 9.13 -1.78 29.85
C ARG A 17 7.72 -2.27 29.59
N GLU A 18 6.74 -1.38 29.58
CA GLU A 18 5.34 -1.73 29.31
C GLU A 18 5.12 -2.32 27.91
N ARG A 19 5.95 -1.93 26.93
CA ARG A 19 5.85 -2.45 25.54
C ARG A 19 6.66 -3.72 25.30
N ALA A 20 7.67 -4.00 26.14
CA ALA A 20 8.61 -5.14 26.06
C ALA A 20 9.33 -5.32 24.70
N TYR A 21 10.49 -5.97 24.70
CA TYR A 21 11.07 -6.47 23.46
C TYR A 21 10.47 -7.84 23.13
N LEU A 22 10.31 -8.17 21.85
CA LEU A 22 10.01 -9.53 21.44
C LEU A 22 11.26 -10.42 21.52
N ALA A 23 11.05 -11.69 21.83
CA ALA A 23 12.10 -12.71 21.78
C ALA A 23 12.48 -13.04 20.32
N ASP A 24 13.69 -13.54 20.11
CA ASP A 24 14.22 -13.79 18.76
C ASP A 24 13.38 -14.77 17.96
N HIS A 25 12.78 -15.78 18.60
CA HIS A 25 11.94 -16.78 17.93
C HIS A 25 10.63 -16.21 17.40
N CYS A 26 10.25 -14.99 17.77
CA CYS A 26 9.09 -14.30 17.21
C CYS A 26 9.37 -13.76 15.80
N PHE A 27 10.63 -13.69 15.38
CA PHE A 27 11.03 -13.18 14.07
C PHE A 27 11.44 -14.34 13.15
N ALA A 28 11.18 -14.18 11.85
CA ALA A 28 11.59 -15.18 10.85
C ALA A 28 13.12 -15.28 10.71
N THR A 29 13.83 -14.17 10.89
CA THR A 29 15.30 -14.11 10.89
C THR A 29 15.74 -12.92 11.75
N VAL A 30 16.76 -13.10 12.59
CA VAL A 30 17.35 -12.04 13.42
C VAL A 30 18.88 -12.12 13.37
N PRO A 31 19.60 -10.99 13.20
CA PRO A 31 21.05 -10.97 13.30
C PRO A 31 21.54 -11.46 14.67
N ALA A 32 22.63 -12.23 14.70
CA ALA A 32 23.12 -12.94 15.89
C ALA A 32 23.63 -12.04 17.04
N SER A 33 23.73 -10.72 16.85
CA SER A 33 24.24 -9.78 17.84
C SER A 33 23.36 -8.52 17.91
N GLY A 34 22.61 -8.36 19.00
CA GLY A 34 21.95 -7.10 19.31
C GLY A 34 22.97 -6.02 19.68
N GLU A 35 22.78 -4.81 19.17
CA GLU A 35 23.65 -3.67 19.50
C GLU A 35 23.53 -3.26 20.98
N SER A 36 24.61 -2.69 21.53
CA SER A 36 24.65 -2.20 22.90
C SER A 36 23.72 -0.99 23.09
N ARG A 37 22.95 -0.99 24.20
CA ARG A 37 22.02 0.09 24.61
C ARG A 37 22.75 1.34 25.11
N SER A 38 23.54 1.98 24.25
CA SER A 38 24.42 3.09 24.66
C SER A 38 23.80 4.48 24.50
N LYS A 39 22.65 4.61 23.81
CA LYS A 39 22.04 5.90 23.46
C LYS A 39 20.50 5.82 23.54
N MET A 40 19.96 5.87 24.76
CA MET A 40 18.51 5.92 24.95
C MET A 40 17.99 7.33 24.67
N VAL A 41 16.83 7.43 24.01
CA VAL A 41 16.02 8.65 24.01
C VAL A 41 15.56 8.93 25.46
N ASP A 42 15.35 10.19 25.80
CA ASP A 42 14.75 10.52 27.11
C ASP A 42 13.26 10.12 27.16
N GLN A 43 12.72 10.08 28.38
CA GLN A 43 11.35 9.63 28.62
C GLN A 43 10.31 10.56 28.01
N GLU A 44 10.50 11.87 28.12
CA GLU A 44 9.55 12.87 27.62
C GLU A 44 9.40 12.79 26.09
N ALA A 45 10.52 12.69 25.37
CA ALA A 45 10.51 12.51 23.93
C ALA A 45 9.88 11.16 23.53
N TRP A 46 10.13 10.09 24.29
CA TRP A 46 9.48 8.80 24.04
C TRP A 46 7.95 8.86 24.21
N GLU A 47 7.47 9.41 25.33
CA GLU A 47 6.05 9.58 25.62
C GLU A 47 5.38 10.44 24.54
N SER A 48 6.03 11.55 24.16
CA SER A 48 5.57 12.42 23.07
C SER A 48 5.45 11.70 21.72
N MET A 49 6.37 10.79 21.40
CA MET A 49 6.33 10.00 20.16
C MET A 49 5.31 8.86 20.20
N MET A 50 5.04 8.27 21.37
CA MET A 50 4.35 6.98 21.46
C MET A 50 2.93 7.06 22.02
N ASP A 51 2.63 7.99 22.92
CA ASP A 51 1.36 7.97 23.65
C ASP A 51 0.17 8.33 22.77
N LEU A 52 0.25 9.45 22.03
CA LEU A 52 -0.82 9.85 21.13
C LEU A 52 -1.08 8.82 20.03
N PRO A 53 -0.07 8.31 19.29
CA PRO A 53 -0.31 7.24 18.32
C PRO A 53 -0.91 5.98 18.92
N THR A 54 -0.59 5.67 20.19
CA THR A 54 -1.11 4.48 20.86
C THR A 54 -2.57 4.65 21.28
N ASP A 55 -2.95 5.80 21.81
CA ASP A 55 -4.37 6.11 22.05
C ASP A 55 -5.17 6.02 20.73
N VAL A 56 -4.66 6.59 19.64
CA VAL A 56 -5.32 6.51 18.34
C VAL A 56 -5.39 5.07 17.81
N LEU A 57 -4.32 4.28 17.95
CA LEU A 57 -4.31 2.87 17.56
C LEU A 57 -5.37 2.07 18.32
N LEU A 58 -5.46 2.26 19.65
CA LEU A 58 -6.46 1.59 20.48
C LEU A 58 -7.88 1.98 20.05
N ARG A 59 -8.17 3.29 19.89
CA ARG A 59 -9.49 3.76 19.45
C ARG A 59 -9.87 3.25 18.06
N THR A 60 -8.91 3.27 17.13
CA THR A 60 -9.12 2.82 15.75
C THR A 60 -9.43 1.33 15.72
N THR A 61 -8.63 0.51 16.41
CA THR A 61 -8.82 -0.94 16.46
C THR A 61 -10.06 -1.36 17.26
N GLU A 62 -10.49 -0.58 18.24
CA GLU A 62 -11.74 -0.79 18.98
C GLU A 62 -12.98 -0.43 18.14
N SER A 63 -12.93 0.67 17.40
CA SER A 63 -14.10 1.22 16.69
C SER A 63 -14.24 0.73 15.24
N LEU A 64 -13.12 0.45 14.58
CA LEU A 64 -13.01 0.14 13.15
C LEU A 64 -12.10 -1.09 12.92
N GLY A 65 -12.04 -1.99 13.90
CA GLY A 65 -11.18 -3.19 13.87
C GLY A 65 -11.44 -4.11 12.67
N ASP A 66 -12.68 -4.16 12.17
CA ASP A 66 -13.02 -4.95 10.97
C ASP A 66 -12.30 -4.41 9.72
N MET A 67 -12.15 -3.09 9.58
CA MET A 67 -11.41 -2.48 8.47
C MET A 67 -9.91 -2.72 8.58
N VAL A 68 -9.37 -2.75 9.82
CA VAL A 68 -7.96 -3.11 10.06
C VAL A 68 -7.72 -4.58 9.67
N SER A 69 -8.66 -5.45 10.05
CA SER A 69 -8.59 -6.89 9.74
C SER A 69 -8.68 -7.12 8.23
N ASP A 70 -9.59 -6.43 7.54
CA ASP A 70 -9.71 -6.49 6.08
C ASP A 70 -8.42 -6.05 5.39
N MET A 71 -7.81 -4.90 5.76
CA MET A 71 -6.53 -4.49 5.17
C MET A 71 -5.40 -5.51 5.40
N HIS A 72 -5.38 -6.15 6.56
CA HIS A 72 -4.44 -7.23 6.85
C HIS A 72 -4.70 -8.45 5.96
N ASP A 73 -5.96 -8.85 5.77
CA ASP A 73 -6.33 -9.98 4.91
C ASP A 73 -6.00 -9.68 3.44
N GLN A 74 -6.20 -8.45 2.97
CA GLN A 74 -5.79 -8.02 1.63
C GLN A 74 -4.27 -8.06 1.44
N TRP A 75 -3.50 -7.61 2.43
CA TRP A 75 -2.04 -7.73 2.41
C TRP A 75 -1.58 -9.20 2.43
N SER A 76 -2.19 -10.04 3.26
CA SER A 76 -1.91 -11.47 3.30
C SER A 76 -2.20 -12.12 1.94
N GLY A 77 -3.34 -11.79 1.33
CA GLY A 77 -3.71 -12.25 0.00
C GLY A 77 -2.74 -11.77 -1.10
N TRP A 78 -2.21 -10.56 -0.97
CA TRP A 78 -1.19 -10.04 -1.89
C TRP A 78 0.08 -10.91 -1.87
N ILE A 79 0.50 -11.35 -0.68
CA ILE A 79 1.66 -12.25 -0.51
C ILE A 79 1.39 -13.61 -1.18
N GLU A 80 0.17 -14.12 -1.15
CA GLU A 80 -0.18 -15.41 -1.79
C GLU A 80 -0.04 -15.39 -3.31
N VAL A 81 -0.19 -14.22 -3.94
CA VAL A 81 -0.09 -14.05 -5.41
C VAL A 81 1.29 -13.57 -5.84
N TRP A 82 2.18 -13.25 -4.90
CA TRP A 82 3.54 -12.86 -5.22
C TRP A 82 4.24 -13.96 -6.05
N PRO A 83 4.83 -13.63 -7.23
CA PRO A 83 5.74 -14.54 -7.91
C PRO A 83 6.88 -14.99 -6.97
N ASP A 84 6.91 -16.27 -6.63
CA ASP A 84 7.93 -16.93 -5.79
C ASP A 84 9.37 -16.85 -6.35
N GLU A 85 9.53 -16.62 -7.65
CA GLU A 85 10.82 -16.45 -8.30
C GLU A 85 10.84 -15.25 -9.27
N PRO A 86 11.91 -14.44 -9.30
CA PRO A 86 12.03 -13.31 -10.21
C PRO A 86 11.84 -13.68 -11.69
N ALA A 87 12.24 -14.89 -12.09
CA ALA A 87 12.15 -15.34 -13.48
C ALA A 87 10.71 -15.51 -13.98
N LYS A 88 9.72 -15.73 -13.09
CA LYS A 88 8.31 -15.92 -13.48
C LYS A 88 7.64 -14.61 -13.88
N ALA A 89 8.07 -13.50 -13.28
CA ALA A 89 7.53 -12.17 -13.52
C ALA A 89 8.64 -11.11 -13.50
N PRO A 90 9.59 -11.15 -14.46
CA PRO A 90 10.85 -10.40 -14.37
C PRO A 90 10.68 -8.89 -14.21
N PHE A 91 9.60 -8.34 -14.77
CA PHE A 91 9.24 -6.92 -14.66
C PHE A 91 8.46 -6.57 -13.39
N MET A 92 7.66 -7.50 -12.86
CA MET A 92 6.73 -7.23 -11.76
C MET A 92 7.26 -7.66 -10.40
N PHE A 93 8.26 -8.54 -10.33
CA PHE A 93 8.72 -9.16 -9.08
C PHE A 93 9.05 -8.14 -7.98
N ASP A 94 9.94 -7.17 -8.26
CA ASP A 94 10.33 -6.18 -7.23
C ASP A 94 9.20 -5.23 -6.91
N ALA A 95 8.45 -4.74 -7.91
CA ALA A 95 7.33 -3.84 -7.65
C ALA A 95 6.22 -4.51 -6.82
N THR A 96 6.04 -5.83 -6.96
CA THR A 96 5.10 -6.61 -6.15
C THR A 96 5.58 -6.71 -4.70
N LEU A 97 6.89 -6.89 -4.49
CA LEU A 97 7.53 -6.87 -3.17
C LEU A 97 7.40 -5.49 -2.52
N ASP A 98 7.77 -4.43 -3.23
CA ASP A 98 7.68 -3.05 -2.73
C ASP A 98 6.22 -2.68 -2.38
N ALA A 99 5.26 -3.08 -3.22
CA ALA A 99 3.84 -2.89 -2.91
C ALA A 99 3.40 -3.66 -1.65
N ALA A 100 3.94 -4.86 -1.41
CA ALA A 100 3.65 -5.63 -0.21
C ALA A 100 4.11 -4.90 1.06
N ASP A 101 5.30 -4.28 1.03
CA ASP A 101 5.80 -3.46 2.15
C ASP A 101 4.87 -2.28 2.44
N GLU A 102 4.43 -1.58 1.39
CA GLU A 102 3.52 -0.44 1.53
C GLU A 102 2.11 -0.86 1.99
N PHE A 103 1.60 -2.01 1.55
CA PHE A 103 0.32 -2.56 1.99
C PHE A 103 0.37 -3.08 3.44
N ALA A 104 1.54 -3.46 3.95
CA ALA A 104 1.71 -3.79 5.37
C ALA A 104 1.85 -2.51 6.22
N ALA A 105 2.68 -1.57 5.78
CA ALA A 105 3.05 -0.39 6.56
C ALA A 105 1.92 0.66 6.58
N GLY A 106 1.29 0.94 5.44
CA GLY A 106 0.26 1.96 5.29
C GLY A 106 -0.88 1.84 6.30
N PRO A 107 -1.54 0.68 6.42
CA PRO A 107 -2.61 0.45 7.41
C PRO A 107 -2.17 0.69 8.85
N PHE A 108 -0.96 0.23 9.23
CA PHE A 108 -0.44 0.46 10.58
C PHE A 108 -0.19 1.95 10.85
N ILE A 109 0.39 2.66 9.89
CA ILE A 109 0.64 4.10 9.99
C ILE A 109 -0.68 4.87 10.08
N ALA A 110 -1.69 4.51 9.29
CA ALA A 110 -3.03 5.09 9.34
C ALA A 110 -3.73 4.81 10.68
N ALA A 111 -3.60 3.60 11.22
CA ALA A 111 -4.17 3.22 12.50
C ALA A 111 -3.51 3.97 13.68
N CYS A 112 -2.24 4.37 13.52
CA CYS A 112 -1.54 5.27 14.44
C CYS A 112 -1.93 6.76 14.25
N GLY A 113 -2.84 7.07 13.33
CA GLY A 113 -3.30 8.43 13.04
C GLY A 113 -2.42 9.23 12.08
N TRP A 114 -1.37 8.66 11.50
CA TRP A 114 -0.47 9.40 10.61
C TRP A 114 -0.91 9.28 9.14
N TYR A 115 -2.02 9.91 8.80
CA TYR A 115 -2.68 9.70 7.51
C TYR A 115 -1.87 10.13 6.27
N ARG A 116 -1.17 11.27 6.32
CA ARG A 116 -0.38 11.73 5.16
C ARG A 116 0.70 10.72 4.73
N PRO A 117 1.58 10.22 5.62
CA PRO A 117 2.53 9.18 5.23
C PRO A 117 1.84 7.85 4.87
N ALA A 118 0.69 7.52 5.47
CA ALA A 118 -0.06 6.34 5.05
C ALA A 118 -0.56 6.45 3.59
N TYR A 119 -1.05 7.62 3.16
CA TYR A 119 -1.40 7.86 1.76
C TYR A 119 -0.18 7.87 0.82
N ALA A 120 0.98 8.30 1.32
CA ALA A 120 2.23 8.22 0.56
C ALA A 120 2.61 6.75 0.27
N ALA A 121 2.37 5.84 1.21
CA ALA A 121 2.56 4.40 1.00
C ALA A 121 1.69 3.88 -0.16
N LEU A 122 0.39 4.21 -0.17
CA LEU A 122 -0.51 3.84 -1.27
C LEU A 122 -0.05 4.42 -2.61
N ARG A 123 0.40 5.68 -2.63
CA ARG A 123 0.94 6.34 -3.82
C ARG A 123 2.16 5.61 -4.35
N ASN A 124 3.09 5.21 -3.46
CA ASN A 124 4.32 4.52 -3.83
C ASN A 124 4.03 3.16 -4.46
N ALA A 125 3.16 2.36 -3.82
CA ALA A 125 2.71 1.09 -4.37
C ALA A 125 2.12 1.26 -5.78
N LEU A 126 1.20 2.21 -5.95
CA LEU A 126 0.54 2.42 -7.24
C LEU A 126 1.51 2.92 -8.32
N GLU A 127 2.44 3.81 -7.99
CA GLU A 127 3.46 4.27 -8.94
C GLU A 127 4.40 3.13 -9.35
N GLY A 128 4.95 2.40 -8.38
CA GLY A 128 5.88 1.30 -8.64
C GLY A 128 5.25 0.22 -9.52
N MET A 129 4.01 -0.18 -9.19
CA MET A 129 3.26 -1.14 -9.99
C MET A 129 2.96 -0.63 -11.41
N THR A 130 2.63 0.65 -11.56
CA THR A 130 2.37 1.25 -12.88
C THR A 130 3.63 1.28 -13.73
N VAL A 131 4.76 1.68 -13.14
CA VAL A 131 6.07 1.70 -13.80
C VAL A 131 6.48 0.31 -14.25
N ALA A 132 6.40 -0.68 -13.38
CA ALA A 132 6.71 -2.07 -13.68
C ALA A 132 5.83 -2.63 -14.81
N ALA A 133 4.52 -2.41 -14.75
CA ALA A 133 3.59 -2.83 -15.80
C ALA A 133 3.89 -2.14 -17.14
N GLY A 134 4.28 -0.85 -17.11
CA GLY A 134 4.71 -0.10 -18.30
C GLY A 134 5.95 -0.71 -18.96
N PHE A 135 6.96 -1.13 -18.18
CA PHE A 135 8.12 -1.84 -18.72
C PHE A 135 7.76 -3.22 -19.26
N ALA A 136 6.86 -3.94 -18.58
CA ALA A 136 6.40 -5.26 -19.01
C ALA A 136 5.70 -5.21 -20.38
N VAL A 137 4.78 -4.27 -20.56
CA VAL A 137 4.09 -4.02 -21.84
C VAL A 137 5.07 -3.71 -22.98
N ARG A 138 6.15 -2.99 -22.67
CA ARG A 138 7.19 -2.64 -23.66
C ARG A 138 8.22 -3.73 -23.88
N GLY A 139 8.27 -4.75 -23.01
CA GLY A 139 9.34 -5.74 -22.98
C GLY A 139 10.73 -5.11 -22.75
N ASP A 140 10.80 -3.96 -22.06
CA ASP A 140 12.02 -3.15 -21.95
C ASP A 140 12.85 -3.52 -20.72
N SER A 141 13.53 -4.68 -20.80
CA SER A 141 14.37 -5.19 -19.72
C SER A 141 15.58 -4.31 -19.41
N THR A 142 16.07 -3.56 -20.40
CA THR A 142 17.15 -2.58 -20.22
C THR A 142 16.68 -1.43 -19.34
N ALA A 143 15.52 -0.83 -19.64
CA ALA A 143 14.98 0.26 -18.83
C ALA A 143 14.67 -0.17 -17.39
N LEU A 144 14.18 -1.40 -17.21
CA LEU A 144 14.00 -1.99 -15.88
C LEU A 144 15.34 -2.08 -15.12
N ALA A 145 16.39 -2.58 -15.76
CA ALA A 145 17.72 -2.69 -15.14
C ALA A 145 18.31 -1.31 -14.79
N GLU A 146 18.14 -0.31 -15.66
CA GLU A 146 18.57 1.06 -15.40
C GLU A 146 17.80 1.71 -14.25
N TRP A 147 16.48 1.45 -14.17
CA TRP A 147 15.65 1.95 -13.07
C TRP A 147 16.09 1.33 -11.73
N ARG A 148 16.29 0.00 -11.69
CA ARG A 148 16.83 -0.71 -10.52
C ARG A 148 18.20 -0.18 -10.08
N ALA A 149 19.06 0.15 -11.04
CA ALA A 149 20.40 0.70 -10.76
C ALA A 149 20.38 2.17 -10.33
N GLY A 150 19.21 2.84 -10.37
CA GLY A 150 19.09 4.28 -10.11
C GLY A 150 19.71 5.16 -11.21
N THR A 151 20.06 4.58 -12.37
CA THR A 151 20.65 5.31 -13.50
C THR A 151 19.58 5.90 -14.42
N ARG A 152 18.31 5.55 -14.20
CA ARG A 152 17.15 6.10 -14.90
C ARG A 152 16.02 6.40 -13.93
N GLU A 153 15.46 7.60 -14.05
CA GLU A 153 14.21 7.96 -13.38
C GLU A 153 13.03 7.42 -14.19
N ALA A 154 12.20 6.59 -13.57
CA ALA A 154 10.93 6.16 -14.14
C ALA A 154 9.79 6.98 -13.50
N LYS A 155 8.88 7.49 -14.33
CA LYS A 155 7.78 8.37 -13.91
C LYS A 155 6.45 7.71 -14.23
N PHE A 156 5.49 7.84 -13.32
CA PHE A 156 4.11 7.38 -13.52
C PHE A 156 3.56 7.77 -14.91
N GLY A 157 3.64 9.05 -15.29
CA GLY A 157 3.08 9.53 -16.56
C GLY A 157 3.68 8.86 -17.80
N ASN A 158 4.99 8.60 -17.81
CA ASN A 158 5.64 7.89 -18.92
C ASN A 158 5.21 6.43 -18.99
N ALA A 159 5.03 5.78 -17.84
CA ALA A 159 4.56 4.41 -17.76
C ALA A 159 3.09 4.30 -18.18
N LEU A 160 2.25 5.22 -17.72
CA LEU A 160 0.85 5.32 -18.15
C LEU A 160 0.73 5.52 -19.66
N ASP A 161 1.58 6.36 -20.26
CA ASP A 161 1.65 6.52 -21.73
C ASP A 161 1.97 5.19 -22.44
N PHE A 162 2.79 4.32 -21.85
CA PHE A 162 3.06 2.99 -22.39
C PHE A 162 1.85 2.06 -22.28
N LEU A 163 1.15 2.08 -21.14
CA LEU A 163 -0.08 1.32 -20.94
C LEU A 163 -1.17 1.76 -21.91
N GLN A 164 -1.31 3.07 -22.13
CA GLN A 164 -2.26 3.67 -23.08
C GLN A 164 -1.96 3.33 -24.54
N ALA A 165 -0.68 3.15 -24.89
CA ALA A 165 -0.26 2.80 -26.24
C ALA A 165 -0.38 1.29 -26.53
N ASP A 166 -0.60 0.46 -25.53
CA ASP A 166 -0.77 -0.98 -25.71
C ASP A 166 -2.11 -1.29 -26.37
N GLN A 167 -2.07 -2.05 -27.48
CA GLN A 167 -3.26 -2.34 -28.27
C GLN A 167 -4.26 -3.22 -27.50
N ARG A 168 -3.79 -4.15 -26.67
CA ARG A 168 -4.66 -5.04 -25.88
C ARG A 168 -5.36 -4.22 -24.80
N LEU A 169 -4.65 -3.37 -24.06
CA LEU A 169 -5.24 -2.51 -23.04
C LEU A 169 -6.22 -1.49 -23.64
N SER A 170 -5.88 -0.90 -24.80
CA SER A 170 -6.78 -0.01 -25.52
C SER A 170 -8.09 -0.71 -25.94
N GLN A 171 -8.02 -1.98 -26.34
CA GLN A 171 -9.21 -2.78 -26.65
C GLN A 171 -10.05 -3.11 -25.40
N ILE A 172 -9.41 -3.35 -24.26
CA ILE A 172 -10.10 -3.55 -22.97
C ILE A 172 -10.84 -2.26 -22.60
N ASP A 173 -10.17 -1.11 -22.60
CA ASP A 173 -10.79 0.19 -22.31
C ASP A 173 -11.99 0.49 -23.25
N ALA A 174 -11.87 0.12 -24.54
CA ALA A 174 -12.97 0.27 -25.49
C ALA A 174 -14.19 -0.62 -25.16
N ARG A 175 -13.99 -1.80 -24.58
CA ARG A 175 -15.07 -2.69 -24.12
C ARG A 175 -15.70 -2.23 -22.82
N LEU A 176 -14.88 -1.74 -21.88
CA LEU A 176 -15.35 -1.17 -20.63
C LEU A 176 -16.21 0.08 -20.87
N GLY A 177 -15.91 0.86 -21.91
CA GLY A 177 -16.62 2.10 -22.22
C GLY A 177 -16.38 3.18 -21.17
N GLY A 178 -17.17 4.26 -21.19
CA GLY A 178 -17.15 5.29 -20.15
C GLY A 178 -15.76 5.92 -19.90
N ASP A 179 -15.39 6.03 -18.63
CA ASP A 179 -14.13 6.65 -18.17
C ASP A 179 -12.89 5.80 -18.47
N GLY A 180 -13.04 4.48 -18.61
CA GLY A 180 -11.94 3.54 -18.90
C GLY A 180 -10.92 3.42 -17.75
N LEU A 181 -10.08 2.39 -17.80
CA LEU A 181 -9.09 2.13 -16.75
C LEU A 181 -7.80 2.92 -16.98
N PHE A 182 -7.27 2.88 -18.20
CA PHE A 182 -6.00 3.53 -18.56
C PHE A 182 -6.20 4.77 -19.45
N ARG A 183 -7.44 5.09 -19.80
CA ARG A 183 -7.80 6.11 -20.78
C ARG A 183 -7.08 7.45 -20.56
N ARG A 184 -6.76 8.13 -21.67
CA ARG A 184 -6.07 9.42 -21.64
C ARG A 184 -6.99 10.62 -21.40
N LYS A 185 -8.17 10.64 -22.04
CA LYS A 185 -9.13 11.76 -21.98
C LYS A 185 -10.59 11.30 -22.05
N PRO A 186 -11.41 11.52 -21.00
CA PRO A 186 -10.98 11.95 -19.65
C PRO A 186 -9.93 10.99 -19.06
N PRO A 187 -9.16 11.41 -18.03
CA PRO A 187 -8.27 10.52 -17.31
C PRO A 187 -9.00 9.25 -16.87
N GLY A 188 -8.40 8.09 -17.10
CA GLY A 188 -8.94 6.83 -16.62
C GLY A 188 -8.78 6.67 -15.11
N ILE A 189 -9.45 5.68 -14.55
CA ILE A 189 -9.48 5.38 -13.11
C ILE A 189 -8.07 5.35 -12.50
N LEU A 190 -7.08 4.77 -13.18
CA LEU A 190 -5.72 4.68 -12.67
C LEU A 190 -5.07 6.06 -12.49
N GLU A 191 -5.25 6.97 -13.46
CA GLU A 191 -4.70 8.32 -13.40
C GLU A 191 -5.40 9.15 -12.32
N GLU A 192 -6.73 9.01 -12.18
CA GLU A 192 -7.51 9.69 -11.16
C GLU A 192 -7.13 9.27 -9.74
N ALA A 193 -7.02 7.96 -9.50
CA ALA A 193 -6.57 7.42 -8.22
C ALA A 193 -5.16 7.91 -7.86
N TYR A 194 -4.23 7.85 -8.81
CA TYR A 194 -2.87 8.34 -8.60
C TYR A 194 -2.81 9.85 -8.33
N ALA A 195 -3.58 10.65 -9.08
CA ALA A 195 -3.65 12.10 -8.89
C ALA A 195 -4.23 12.48 -7.51
N HIS A 196 -5.24 11.73 -7.03
CA HIS A 196 -5.78 11.90 -5.68
C HIS A 196 -4.71 11.64 -4.61
N LEU A 197 -4.02 10.50 -4.68
CA LEU A 197 -2.97 10.12 -3.72
C LEU A 197 -1.79 11.11 -3.74
N CYS A 198 -1.45 11.67 -4.91
CA CYS A 198 -0.41 12.69 -5.04
C CYS A 198 -0.68 13.97 -4.25
N ASN A 199 -1.94 14.31 -3.96
CA ASN A 199 -2.26 15.48 -3.14
C ASN A 199 -1.62 15.38 -1.73
N TYR A 200 -1.60 14.17 -1.16
CA TYR A 200 -0.99 13.90 0.15
C TYR A 200 0.53 13.87 0.07
N ALA A 201 1.10 13.14 -0.89
CA ALA A 201 2.55 12.97 -1.02
C ALA A 201 3.26 14.31 -1.32
N HIS A 202 2.69 15.15 -2.18
CA HIS A 202 3.26 16.45 -2.53
C HIS A 202 2.94 17.56 -1.53
N SER A 203 2.32 17.24 -0.38
CA SER A 203 1.95 18.22 0.64
C SER A 203 1.11 19.38 0.07
N ARG A 204 0.15 19.06 -0.81
CA ARG A 204 -0.76 20.08 -1.34
C ARG A 204 -1.53 20.73 -0.18
N PRO A 205 -1.78 22.05 -0.22
CA PRO A 205 -2.61 22.70 0.79
C PRO A 205 -3.95 21.96 0.98
N GLY A 206 -4.30 21.65 2.23
CA GLY A 206 -5.50 20.88 2.59
C GLY A 206 -5.29 19.37 2.76
N TYR A 207 -4.06 18.86 2.57
CA TYR A 207 -3.73 17.43 2.64
C TYR A 207 -2.63 17.11 3.66
N THR A 208 -2.45 17.96 4.67
CA THR A 208 -1.50 17.71 5.77
C THR A 208 -2.10 16.79 6.84
N ASN A 209 -1.27 16.29 7.75
CA ASN A 209 -1.78 15.60 8.93
C ASN A 209 -2.65 16.51 9.80
N VAL A 210 -2.34 17.80 9.91
CA VAL A 210 -3.16 18.76 10.67
C VAL A 210 -4.55 18.91 10.03
N ASP A 211 -4.63 18.93 8.70
CA ASP A 211 -5.92 18.95 7.98
C ASP A 211 -6.71 17.66 8.27
N ALA A 212 -6.05 16.50 8.19
CA ALA A 212 -6.64 15.21 8.50
C ALA A 212 -7.11 15.10 9.97
N TRP A 213 -6.34 15.68 10.89
CA TRP A 213 -6.66 15.75 12.32
C TRP A 213 -7.63 16.89 12.68
N GLN A 214 -8.21 17.58 11.69
CA GLN A 214 -9.18 18.66 11.87
C GLN A 214 -8.65 19.80 12.77
N GLY A 215 -7.38 20.15 12.61
CA GLY A 215 -6.72 21.24 13.34
C GLY A 215 -6.03 20.83 14.65
N SER A 216 -6.04 19.54 15.01
CA SER A 216 -5.24 19.05 16.14
C SER A 216 -3.74 19.26 15.91
N ASN A 217 -2.99 19.43 16.99
CA ASN A 217 -1.53 19.54 16.99
C ASN A 217 -0.80 18.17 17.09
N GLY A 218 -1.54 17.07 17.07
CA GLY A 218 -1.03 15.70 17.11
C GLY A 218 -2.08 14.69 16.64
N PRO A 219 -1.69 13.42 16.48
CA PRO A 219 -2.60 12.38 16.03
C PRO A 219 -3.78 12.24 16.97
N VAL A 220 -4.97 12.24 16.39
CA VAL A 220 -6.26 12.03 17.06
C VAL A 220 -7.10 11.10 16.19
N PHE A 221 -7.95 10.31 16.83
CA PHE A 221 -8.82 9.39 16.12
C PHE A 221 -9.95 10.15 15.41
N ILE A 222 -9.91 10.15 14.07
CA ILE A 222 -10.94 10.74 13.22
C ILE A 222 -11.54 9.63 12.32
N PRO A 223 -12.69 9.03 12.70
CA PRO A 223 -13.25 7.87 12.00
C PRO A 223 -13.40 8.07 10.49
N LYS A 224 -13.93 9.23 10.08
CA LYS A 224 -14.16 9.55 8.67
C LYS A 224 -12.88 9.49 7.83
N VAL A 225 -11.75 9.94 8.39
CA VAL A 225 -10.47 9.96 7.66
C VAL A 225 -9.91 8.54 7.54
N PHE A 226 -10.04 7.72 8.57
CA PHE A 226 -9.64 6.31 8.50
C PHE A 226 -10.50 5.51 7.52
N ILE A 227 -11.82 5.75 7.48
CA ILE A 227 -12.72 5.11 6.50
C ILE A 227 -12.34 5.52 5.07
N GLN A 228 -12.00 6.79 4.84
CA GLN A 228 -11.52 7.24 3.54
C GLN A 228 -10.19 6.56 3.17
N PHE A 229 -9.26 6.45 4.12
CA PHE A 229 -8.00 5.75 3.89
C PHE A 229 -8.21 4.28 3.52
N TRP A 230 -9.07 3.57 4.26
CA TRP A 230 -9.45 2.18 3.95
C TRP A 230 -10.04 2.06 2.54
N THR A 231 -10.91 2.99 2.16
CA THR A 231 -11.48 3.06 0.81
C THR A 231 -10.36 3.19 -0.24
N ASP A 232 -9.47 4.17 -0.07
CA ASP A 232 -8.38 4.42 -1.02
C ASP A 232 -7.34 3.26 -1.04
N PHE A 233 -7.15 2.58 0.09
CA PHE A 233 -6.37 1.34 0.18
C PHE A 233 -6.98 0.24 -0.70
N CYS A 234 -8.28 -0.01 -0.57
CA CYS A 234 -8.98 -1.02 -1.36
C CYS A 234 -8.88 -0.75 -2.87
N ASP A 235 -8.99 0.51 -3.31
CA ASP A 235 -8.76 0.89 -4.71
C ASP A 235 -7.33 0.64 -5.15
N THR A 236 -6.37 1.03 -4.33
CA THR A 236 -4.95 0.87 -4.64
C THR A 236 -4.58 -0.60 -4.80
N VAL A 237 -5.06 -1.47 -3.91
CA VAL A 237 -4.83 -2.91 -4.01
C VAL A 237 -5.50 -3.51 -5.25
N ALA A 238 -6.76 -3.15 -5.53
CA ALA A 238 -7.47 -3.63 -6.72
C ALA A 238 -6.77 -3.22 -8.02
N LEU A 239 -6.36 -1.94 -8.13
CA LEU A 239 -5.58 -1.45 -9.27
C LEU A 239 -4.23 -2.16 -9.38
N SER A 240 -3.58 -2.44 -8.25
CA SER A 240 -2.30 -3.15 -8.22
C SER A 240 -2.44 -4.59 -8.71
N TYR A 241 -3.54 -5.30 -8.40
CA TYR A 241 -3.81 -6.61 -8.99
C TYR A 241 -3.97 -6.53 -10.50
N VAL A 242 -4.70 -5.53 -11.01
CA VAL A 242 -4.85 -5.33 -12.46
C VAL A 242 -3.49 -5.06 -13.11
N LEU A 243 -2.68 -4.18 -12.53
CA LEU A 243 -1.32 -3.90 -13.02
C LEU A 243 -0.42 -5.15 -12.98
N LEU A 244 -0.55 -5.99 -11.95
CA LEU A 244 0.14 -7.27 -11.87
C LEU A 244 -0.27 -8.19 -13.02
N ALA A 245 -1.56 -8.31 -13.31
CA ALA A 245 -2.08 -9.09 -14.43
C ALA A 245 -1.67 -8.54 -15.81
N VAL A 246 -1.50 -7.22 -15.91
CA VAL A 246 -0.96 -6.60 -17.12
C VAL A 246 0.48 -7.05 -17.38
N GLY A 247 1.32 -7.06 -16.34
CA GLY A 247 2.74 -7.37 -16.48
C GLY A 247 3.10 -8.85 -16.33
N TRP A 248 2.17 -9.68 -15.85
CA TRP A 248 2.39 -11.11 -15.63
C TRP A 248 1.09 -11.92 -15.80
N SER A 249 1.04 -12.77 -16.82
CA SER A 249 -0.14 -13.58 -17.15
C SER A 249 -0.49 -14.66 -16.13
N GLY A 250 0.40 -14.95 -15.18
CA GLY A 250 0.16 -15.91 -14.10
C GLY A 250 -0.57 -15.30 -12.90
N ALA A 251 -0.77 -13.99 -12.88
CA ALA A 251 -1.41 -13.31 -11.77
C ALA A 251 -2.89 -13.70 -11.67
N THR A 252 -3.30 -14.21 -10.53
CA THR A 252 -4.71 -14.45 -10.21
C THR A 252 -4.96 -13.99 -8.78
N PRO A 253 -5.85 -13.02 -8.53
CA PRO A 253 -6.13 -12.53 -7.20
C PRO A 253 -6.70 -13.66 -6.34
N PRO A 254 -6.36 -13.72 -5.03
CA PRO A 254 -6.95 -14.68 -4.13
C PRO A 254 -8.43 -14.35 -3.92
N GLU A 255 -9.20 -15.30 -3.39
CA GLU A 255 -10.63 -15.10 -3.12
C GLU A 255 -10.88 -13.88 -2.21
N ALA A 256 -9.97 -13.63 -1.26
CA ALA A 256 -10.04 -12.49 -0.35
C ALA A 256 -10.02 -11.12 -1.07
N ALA A 257 -9.42 -11.04 -2.27
CA ALA A 257 -9.32 -9.80 -3.05
C ALA A 257 -10.49 -9.59 -4.02
N ARG A 258 -11.32 -10.63 -4.25
CA ARG A 258 -12.48 -10.54 -5.17
C ARG A 258 -13.50 -9.47 -4.74
N PRO A 259 -13.85 -9.32 -3.44
CA PRO A 259 -14.75 -8.26 -2.99
C PRO A 259 -14.31 -6.84 -3.35
N LEU A 260 -13.00 -6.59 -3.49
CA LEU A 260 -12.46 -5.26 -3.80
C LEU A 260 -13.06 -4.69 -5.09
N PHE A 261 -13.23 -5.53 -6.12
CA PHE A 261 -13.79 -5.11 -7.41
C PHE A 261 -15.28 -4.79 -7.32
N GLY A 262 -16.03 -5.55 -6.50
CA GLY A 262 -17.44 -5.25 -6.22
C GLY A 262 -17.60 -3.94 -5.43
N TRP A 263 -16.70 -3.64 -4.49
CA TRP A 263 -16.69 -2.36 -3.78
C TRP A 263 -16.25 -1.20 -4.68
N ALA A 264 -15.37 -1.49 -5.64
CA ALA A 264 -14.91 -0.53 -6.62
C ALA A 264 -16.03 -0.10 -7.59
N ASP A 265 -17.08 -0.89 -7.83
CA ASP A 265 -18.20 -0.49 -8.70
C ASP A 265 -18.81 0.86 -8.32
N GLN A 266 -18.96 1.15 -7.04
CA GLN A 266 -19.54 2.43 -6.59
C GLN A 266 -18.61 3.62 -6.86
N ARG A 267 -17.31 3.37 -6.96
CA ARG A 267 -16.26 4.40 -7.01
C ARG A 267 -15.67 4.57 -8.41
N TRP A 268 -15.71 3.52 -9.21
CA TRP A 268 -15.21 3.43 -10.58
C TRP A 268 -16.37 3.44 -11.58
N HIS A 269 -17.43 4.19 -11.27
CA HIS A 269 -18.55 4.41 -12.19
C HIS A 269 -19.22 3.13 -12.74
N GLY A 270 -19.26 2.06 -11.93
CA GLY A 270 -19.83 0.77 -12.29
C GLY A 270 -18.89 -0.15 -13.09
N LEU A 271 -17.60 0.17 -13.17
CA LEU A 271 -16.62 -0.60 -13.95
C LEU A 271 -15.85 -1.65 -13.15
N GLY A 272 -15.97 -1.70 -11.82
CA GLY A 272 -15.21 -2.62 -10.97
C GLY A 272 -15.40 -4.09 -11.34
N SER A 273 -16.64 -4.57 -11.37
CA SER A 273 -17.00 -5.95 -11.76
C SER A 273 -16.66 -6.26 -13.22
N ALA A 274 -16.75 -5.26 -14.11
CA ALA A 274 -16.40 -5.41 -15.52
C ALA A 274 -14.88 -5.55 -15.70
N ILE A 275 -14.09 -4.75 -14.98
CA ILE A 275 -12.63 -4.86 -14.91
C ILE A 275 -12.22 -6.22 -14.37
N GLU A 276 -12.86 -6.69 -13.28
CA GLU A 276 -12.59 -8.02 -12.75
C GLU A 276 -12.80 -9.11 -13.81
N SER A 277 -13.91 -9.03 -14.56
CA SER A 277 -14.25 -10.01 -15.59
C SER A 277 -13.25 -10.00 -16.77
N GLU A 278 -12.69 -8.83 -17.11
CA GLU A 278 -11.72 -8.67 -18.19
C GLU A 278 -10.33 -9.19 -17.82
N PHE A 279 -9.89 -8.98 -16.57
CA PHE A 279 -8.54 -9.37 -16.13
C PHE A 279 -8.48 -10.71 -15.41
N PHE A 280 -9.58 -11.14 -14.78
CA PHE A 280 -9.64 -12.33 -13.91
C PHE A 280 -10.88 -13.20 -14.17
N PRO A 281 -11.07 -13.67 -15.42
CA PRO A 281 -12.20 -14.53 -15.76
C PRO A 281 -12.20 -15.82 -14.92
N LYS A 282 -13.40 -16.29 -14.57
CA LYS A 282 -13.62 -17.54 -13.82
C LYS A 282 -13.44 -18.78 -14.69
#